data_AF-A0AAN6C3X7-F1
#
_entry.id   AF-A0AAN6C3X7-F1
#
_cell.length_a   1.000
_cell.length_b   1.000
_cell.length_c   1.000
_cell.angle_alpha   90.00
_cell.angle_beta   90.00
_cell.angle_gamma   90.00
#
_symmetry.space_group_name_H-M   'P 1'
#
loop_
_entity.id
_entity.type
_entity.pdbx_description
1 polymer ?
#
loop_
_entity_poly.entity_id
_entity_poly.type
_entity_poly.pdbx_seq_one_letter_code
_entity_poly.pdbx_strand_id
1 'polypeptide(L)'
;MISSWQLAAVLLLAGPSLADNFTISNGQIFTPGFVVLDAPQPYTPLGGGKLISHLFGDGFSADSSEQDTLHVAIDVTANGKLPLQSNDDDNDDDNQIFSIEMFLYSYVTGRNFTISNGTASANNASLGEIMAQEPGSTVKHVNWIWPDCLVGDGAPEGDSDRGVYNISIRQNFRYNGDDYYTIFDVPISVNNSIPEGNDRPSCDELSNEILSPEDIDVEAANEVGVLFAPGDATELDISGENSVGSVFGPSMRLYVGVVGVFMALLV
;
A
#
# COMPACT_ATOMS: atom_id res chain seq x y z
N MET A 1 5.80 -32.46 42.22
CA MET A 1 5.83 -33.12 40.90
C MET A 1 4.69 -32.53 40.10
N ILE A 2 4.97 -31.54 39.25
CA ILE A 2 3.98 -30.81 38.45
C ILE A 2 4.34 -31.10 36.98
N SER A 3 3.37 -31.66 36.26
CA SER A 3 3.54 -32.31 34.97
C SER A 3 3.33 -31.33 33.81
N SER A 4 4.33 -31.31 32.92
CA SER A 4 4.36 -31.01 31.49
C SER A 4 3.47 -29.90 30.92
N TRP A 5 4.14 -28.82 30.52
CA TRP A 5 3.70 -27.85 29.53
C TRP A 5 3.21 -28.50 28.23
N GLN A 6 2.10 -28.00 27.68
CA GLN A 6 1.74 -28.17 26.28
C GLN A 6 2.24 -26.95 25.53
N LEU A 7 3.25 -27.13 24.69
CA LEU A 7 3.65 -26.16 23.68
C LEU A 7 2.73 -26.38 22.46
N ALA A 8 1.85 -25.42 22.19
CA ALA A 8 1.17 -25.34 20.90
C ALA A 8 2.15 -24.72 19.89
N ALA A 9 2.56 -25.50 18.90
CA ALA A 9 3.31 -25.00 17.75
C ALA A 9 2.31 -24.37 16.78
N VAL A 10 2.27 -23.04 16.71
CA VAL A 10 1.62 -22.31 15.63
C VAL A 10 2.53 -22.42 14.41
N LEU A 11 2.11 -23.15 13.38
CA LEU A 11 2.74 -23.07 12.06
C LEU A 11 2.41 -21.70 11.46
N LEU A 12 3.38 -20.80 11.44
CA LEU A 12 3.37 -19.63 10.56
C LEU A 12 3.52 -20.13 9.12
N LEU A 13 2.41 -20.22 8.40
CA LEU A 13 2.43 -20.25 6.94
C LEU A 13 2.79 -18.83 6.48
N ALA A 14 4.08 -18.58 6.27
CA ALA A 14 4.51 -17.45 5.48
C ALA A 14 4.02 -17.70 4.04
N GLY A 15 2.98 -16.98 3.62
CA GLY A 15 2.65 -16.88 2.20
C GLY A 15 3.83 -16.26 1.44
N PRO A 16 3.96 -16.52 0.13
CA PRO A 16 5.00 -15.87 -0.67
C PRO A 16 4.77 -14.35 -0.63
N SER A 17 5.69 -13.61 -0.02
CA SER A 17 5.87 -12.20 -0.34
C SER A 17 6.63 -12.15 -1.66
N LEU A 18 6.01 -11.62 -2.71
CA LEU A 18 6.77 -11.15 -3.86
C LEU A 18 7.77 -10.12 -3.31
N ALA A 19 9.05 -10.25 -3.67
CA ALA A 19 10.04 -9.26 -3.27
C ALA A 19 9.68 -7.94 -3.95
N ASP A 20 9.39 -6.90 -3.16
CA ASP A 20 9.04 -5.59 -3.70
C ASP A 20 10.33 -4.76 -3.89
N ASN A 21 10.62 -4.36 -5.13
CA ASN A 21 11.72 -3.45 -5.45
C ASN A 21 11.17 -2.02 -5.60
N PHE A 22 11.63 -1.10 -4.74
CA PHE A 22 11.22 0.30 -4.74
C PHE A 22 12.32 1.20 -5.28
N THR A 23 12.02 2.03 -6.28
CA THR A 23 12.91 3.12 -6.69
C THR A 23 12.54 4.39 -5.92
N ILE A 24 13.41 4.83 -5.00
CA ILE A 24 13.10 5.95 -4.08
C ILE A 24 14.07 7.10 -4.26
N SER A 25 13.57 8.34 -4.32
CA SER A 25 14.38 9.56 -4.20
C SER A 25 13.61 10.61 -3.39
N ASN A 26 14.29 11.27 -2.44
CA ASN A 26 13.72 12.31 -1.58
C ASN A 26 12.43 11.91 -0.84
N GLY A 27 12.26 10.62 -0.53
CA GLY A 27 11.06 10.07 0.13
C GLY A 27 9.91 9.79 -0.82
N GLN A 28 10.05 10.05 -2.12
CA GLN A 28 9.08 9.69 -3.15
C GLN A 28 9.42 8.34 -3.76
N ILE A 29 8.40 7.57 -4.11
CA ILE A 29 8.52 6.25 -4.74
C ILE A 29 8.13 6.38 -6.20
N PHE A 30 9.09 6.10 -7.07
CA PHE A 30 8.90 6.10 -8.51
C PHE A 30 8.32 4.75 -8.93
N THR A 31 7.05 4.77 -9.34
CA THR A 31 6.37 3.57 -9.82
C THR A 31 6.71 3.33 -11.30
N PRO A 32 6.48 2.11 -11.83
CA PRO A 32 6.48 1.91 -13.27
C PRO A 32 5.43 2.80 -13.94
N GLY A 33 5.84 3.56 -14.97
CA GLY A 33 4.99 4.56 -15.62
C GLY A 33 5.20 6.00 -15.11
N PHE A 34 4.10 6.77 -15.00
CA PHE A 34 4.16 8.21 -14.76
C PHE A 34 3.88 8.61 -13.30
N VAL A 35 3.09 7.82 -12.58
CA VAL A 35 2.71 8.13 -11.21
C VAL A 35 3.93 8.01 -10.28
N VAL A 36 4.08 9.01 -9.43
CA VAL A 36 5.03 8.98 -8.31
C VAL A 36 4.23 8.96 -7.02
N LEU A 37 4.51 8.00 -6.15
CA LEU A 37 3.83 7.87 -4.87
C LEU A 37 4.58 8.68 -3.80
N ASP A 38 3.90 9.68 -3.23
CA ASP A 38 4.42 10.51 -2.15
C ASP A 38 4.13 9.91 -0.77
N ALA A 39 2.95 9.29 -0.61
CA ALA A 39 2.54 8.60 0.62
C ALA A 39 1.42 7.58 0.35
N PRO A 40 1.34 6.47 1.11
CA PRO A 40 2.19 6.13 2.26
C PRO A 40 3.54 5.53 1.85
N GLN A 41 4.47 5.41 2.80
CA GLN A 41 5.69 4.63 2.62
C GLN A 41 5.39 3.13 2.73
N PRO A 42 6.19 2.24 2.13
CA PRO A 42 6.01 0.80 2.26
C PRO A 42 6.07 0.37 3.72
N TYR A 43 5.29 -0.65 4.07
CA TYR A 43 5.13 -1.23 5.40
C TYR A 43 4.65 -0.25 6.47
N THR A 44 4.06 0.89 6.07
CA THR A 44 3.50 1.83 7.05
C THR A 44 2.32 1.16 7.78
N PRO A 45 2.30 1.17 9.13
CA PRO A 45 1.11 0.84 9.88
C PRO A 45 0.08 1.96 9.71
N LEU A 46 -1.05 1.60 9.12
CA LEU A 46 -2.17 2.48 8.83
C LEU A 46 -3.42 2.07 9.62
N GLY A 47 -4.41 2.94 9.54
CA GLY A 47 -5.54 3.12 10.45
C GLY A 47 -5.60 4.61 10.75
N GLY A 48 -6.73 5.11 11.22
CA GLY A 48 -6.91 6.55 11.34
C GLY A 48 -6.77 7.11 12.74
N GLY A 49 -6.59 8.42 12.75
CA GLY A 49 -6.09 9.17 13.87
C GLY A 49 -7.19 9.37 14.90
N LYS A 50 -6.89 9.02 16.15
CA LYS A 50 -7.68 9.46 17.30
C LYS A 50 -7.64 11.00 17.37
N LEU A 51 -8.64 11.65 16.77
CA LEU A 51 -8.99 13.02 17.13
C LEU A 51 -9.43 12.95 18.59
N ILE A 52 -8.65 13.59 19.45
CA ILE A 52 -8.77 13.48 20.90
C ILE A 52 -10.01 14.25 21.35
N SER A 53 -11.20 13.69 21.14
CA SER A 53 -12.45 14.24 21.66
C SER A 53 -12.43 14.35 23.20
N HIS A 54 -11.57 13.59 23.88
CA HIS A 54 -11.37 13.67 25.33
C HIS A 54 -10.66 14.95 25.84
N LEU A 55 -10.09 15.79 24.96
CA LEU A 55 -9.50 17.08 25.37
C LEU A 55 -10.50 18.24 25.31
N PHE A 56 -11.66 18.03 24.68
CA PHE A 56 -12.74 19.00 24.63
C PHE A 56 -13.94 18.44 25.39
N GLY A 57 -14.12 18.91 26.63
CA GLY A 57 -15.19 18.46 27.51
C GLY A 57 -16.57 18.50 26.84
N ASP A 58 -17.43 17.61 27.33
CA ASP A 58 -18.76 17.09 26.95
C ASP A 58 -19.81 18.06 26.34
N GLY A 59 -19.40 19.06 25.59
CA GLY A 59 -20.23 20.11 25.00
C GLY A 59 -19.79 20.57 23.61
N PHE A 60 -18.68 20.04 23.07
CA PHE A 60 -18.41 20.10 21.63
C PHE A 60 -18.93 18.81 21.01
N SER A 61 -20.19 18.85 20.55
CA SER A 61 -20.66 17.87 19.58
C SER A 61 -19.72 17.99 18.38
N ALA A 62 -18.88 16.98 18.15
CA ALA A 62 -18.26 16.76 16.86
C ALA A 62 -19.41 16.46 15.88
N ASP A 63 -20.05 17.53 15.44
CA ASP A 63 -20.91 17.54 14.27
C ASP A 63 -20.05 17.02 13.11
N SER A 64 -20.35 15.78 12.71
CA SER A 64 -20.09 15.15 11.43
C SER A 64 -18.67 15.24 10.80
N SER A 65 -18.15 14.08 10.39
CA SER A 65 -17.27 13.88 9.22
C SER A 65 -15.74 13.74 9.35
N GLU A 66 -15.11 13.75 10.52
CA GLU A 66 -13.72 13.26 10.62
C GLU A 66 -13.72 11.73 10.69
N GLN A 67 -14.13 11.10 9.59
CA GLN A 67 -13.95 9.68 9.38
C GLN A 67 -12.49 9.42 9.07
N ASP A 68 -11.93 8.48 9.80
CA ASP A 68 -10.61 7.95 9.51
C ASP A 68 -10.58 7.35 8.10
N THR A 69 -9.70 7.89 7.27
CA THR A 69 -9.49 7.51 5.87
C THR A 69 -8.11 6.89 5.68
N LEU A 70 -7.99 6.01 4.69
CA LEU A 70 -6.74 5.74 4.02
C LEU A 70 -6.39 6.96 3.18
N HIS A 71 -5.25 7.58 3.48
CA HIS A 71 -4.73 8.70 2.73
C HIS A 71 -3.58 8.24 1.82
N VAL A 72 -3.78 8.39 0.52
CA VAL A 72 -2.73 8.14 -0.49
C VAL A 72 -2.52 9.42 -1.28
N ALA A 73 -1.27 9.84 -1.44
CA ALA A 73 -0.89 11.02 -2.19
C ALA A 73 0.01 10.60 -3.36
N ILE A 74 -0.41 10.95 -4.59
CA ILE A 74 0.32 10.62 -5.81
C ILE A 74 0.54 11.85 -6.67
N ASP A 75 1.74 12.03 -7.21
CA ASP A 75 2.02 12.99 -8.27
C ASP A 75 1.76 12.34 -9.65
N VAL A 76 0.94 13.01 -10.46
CA VAL A 76 0.50 12.53 -11.79
C VAL A 76 1.25 13.20 -12.94
N THR A 77 2.37 13.87 -12.64
CA THR A 77 3.19 14.64 -13.58
C THR A 77 4.63 14.12 -13.66
N ALA A 78 4.86 12.89 -13.19
CA ALA A 78 6.19 12.30 -13.10
C ALA A 78 7.19 13.22 -12.38
N ASN A 79 6.78 13.79 -11.24
CA ASN A 79 7.55 14.77 -10.48
C ASN A 79 7.89 16.03 -11.33
N GLY A 80 6.87 16.57 -11.99
CA GLY A 80 6.96 17.77 -12.84
C GLY A 80 7.72 17.59 -14.16
N LYS A 81 8.01 16.34 -14.59
CA LYS A 81 8.64 16.06 -15.89
C LYS A 81 7.65 16.06 -17.04
N LEU A 82 6.40 15.77 -16.77
CA LEU A 82 5.30 15.85 -17.71
C LEU A 82 4.41 17.04 -17.36
N PRO A 83 3.81 17.71 -18.35
CA PRO A 83 2.80 18.72 -18.06
C PRO A 83 1.61 18.06 -17.36
N LEU A 84 0.93 18.82 -16.48
CA LEU A 84 -0.36 18.40 -15.99
C LEU A 84 -1.33 18.36 -17.19
N GLN A 85 -1.97 17.22 -17.41
CA GLN A 85 -2.96 17.07 -18.46
C GLN A 85 -4.09 18.07 -18.23
N SER A 86 -4.30 18.94 -19.21
CA SER A 86 -5.49 19.76 -19.32
C SER A 86 -6.66 18.86 -19.70
N ASN A 87 -7.87 19.14 -19.18
CA ASN A 87 -9.11 18.51 -19.66
C ASN A 87 -9.49 18.95 -21.09
N ASP A 88 -8.55 19.57 -21.82
CA ASP A 88 -8.74 20.03 -23.18
C ASP A 88 -8.46 18.82 -24.09
N ASP A 89 -9.45 18.42 -24.89
CA ASP A 89 -9.55 17.19 -25.69
C ASP A 89 -8.50 17.02 -26.81
N ASP A 90 -7.27 17.49 -26.62
CA ASP A 90 -6.15 17.24 -27.54
C ASP A 90 -5.65 15.79 -27.34
N ASN A 91 -6.42 14.86 -27.90
CA ASN A 91 -6.21 13.40 -27.87
C ASN A 91 -4.96 12.92 -28.66
N ASP A 92 -4.09 13.84 -29.08
CA ASP A 92 -2.90 13.61 -29.90
C ASP A 92 -1.59 13.75 -29.09
N ASP A 93 -1.67 13.78 -27.76
CA ASP A 93 -0.47 13.80 -26.92
C ASP A 93 0.21 12.42 -26.91
N ASP A 94 1.50 12.39 -27.26
CA ASP A 94 2.35 11.20 -27.18
C ASP A 94 2.49 10.67 -25.74
N ASN A 95 2.10 11.45 -24.73
CA ASN A 95 2.20 11.11 -23.32
C ASN A 95 0.91 11.52 -22.57
N GLN A 96 0.09 10.55 -22.17
CA GLN A 96 -1.20 10.79 -21.53
C GLN A 96 -1.53 9.71 -20.49
N ILE A 97 -2.21 10.05 -19.39
CA ILE A 97 -2.75 9.09 -18.43
C ILE A 97 -4.24 8.96 -18.76
N PHE A 98 -4.69 7.76 -19.12
CA PHE A 98 -6.09 7.48 -19.40
C PHE A 98 -6.86 7.21 -18.12
N SER A 99 -6.26 6.45 -17.20
CA SER A 99 -6.86 6.18 -15.91
C SER A 99 -5.82 5.78 -14.87
N ILE A 100 -6.16 6.06 -13.62
CA ILE A 100 -5.48 5.49 -12.45
C ILE A 100 -6.57 4.80 -11.62
N GLU A 101 -6.38 3.51 -11.39
CA GLU A 101 -7.24 2.70 -10.54
C GLU A 101 -6.45 2.28 -9.30
N MET A 102 -7.17 2.13 -8.18
CA MET A 102 -6.56 1.78 -6.91
C MET A 102 -7.40 0.73 -6.19
N PHE A 103 -6.72 -0.27 -5.65
CA PHE A 103 -7.33 -1.37 -4.90
C PHE A 103 -6.57 -1.61 -3.60
N LEU A 104 -7.28 -2.13 -2.60
CA LEU A 104 -6.69 -2.59 -1.35
C LEU A 104 -6.93 -4.10 -1.24
N TYR A 105 -5.88 -4.90 -1.36
CA TYR A 105 -6.04 -6.36 -1.37
C TYR A 105 -5.09 -7.07 -0.40
N SER A 106 -5.49 -8.26 0.04
CA SER A 106 -4.69 -9.15 0.86
C SER A 106 -5.02 -10.61 0.56
N TYR A 107 -4.01 -11.36 0.14
CA TYR A 107 -4.11 -12.81 0.00
C TYR A 107 -4.28 -13.53 1.34
N VAL A 108 -3.89 -12.89 2.45
CA VAL A 108 -3.98 -13.48 3.80
C VAL A 108 -5.42 -13.46 4.30
N THR A 109 -6.11 -12.34 4.14
CA THR A 109 -7.52 -12.20 4.55
C THR A 109 -8.48 -12.62 3.45
N GLY A 110 -8.00 -12.78 2.21
CA GLY A 110 -8.82 -13.06 1.03
C GLY A 110 -9.65 -11.86 0.58
N ARG A 111 -9.33 -10.65 1.07
CA ARG A 111 -10.06 -9.42 0.74
C ARG A 111 -9.43 -8.73 -0.46
N ASN A 112 -10.29 -8.15 -1.30
CA ASN A 112 -9.92 -7.22 -2.36
C ASN A 112 -10.99 -6.13 -2.41
N PHE A 113 -10.63 -4.90 -2.10
CA PHE A 113 -11.53 -3.75 -2.04
C PHE A 113 -11.20 -2.76 -3.15
N THR A 114 -12.22 -2.25 -3.85
CA THR A 114 -12.04 -1.12 -4.76
C THR A 114 -11.89 0.17 -3.98
N ILE A 115 -10.73 0.83 -4.08
CA ILE A 115 -10.55 2.21 -3.61
C ILE A 115 -11.11 3.17 -4.65
N SER A 116 -10.67 3.04 -5.90
CA SER A 116 -11.18 3.79 -7.06
C SER A 116 -11.03 2.95 -8.32
N ASN A 117 -12.06 2.94 -9.17
CA ASN A 117 -12.05 2.27 -10.47
C ASN A 117 -12.51 3.19 -11.61
N GLY A 118 -12.52 4.51 -11.39
CA GLY A 118 -12.96 5.48 -12.40
C GLY A 118 -14.45 5.55 -12.72
N THR A 119 -15.26 4.56 -12.30
CA THR A 119 -16.69 4.47 -12.68
C THR A 119 -17.68 4.89 -11.60
N ALA A 120 -17.19 5.15 -10.39
CA ALA A 120 -18.03 5.45 -9.25
C ALA A 120 -18.61 6.88 -9.32
N SER A 121 -19.94 7.02 -9.22
CA SER A 121 -20.62 8.30 -9.10
C SER A 121 -20.61 8.84 -7.67
N ALA A 122 -20.91 10.14 -7.48
CA ALA A 122 -21.11 10.73 -6.16
C ALA A 122 -22.11 9.89 -5.32
N ASN A 123 -21.74 9.59 -4.06
CA ASN A 123 -22.42 8.69 -3.11
C ASN A 123 -22.17 7.18 -3.27
N ASN A 124 -21.17 6.76 -4.06
CA ASN A 124 -20.73 5.37 -4.06
C ASN A 124 -19.65 5.13 -2.99
N ALA A 125 -19.56 3.90 -2.48
CA ALA A 125 -18.58 3.51 -1.46
C ALA A 125 -17.12 3.67 -1.94
N SER A 126 -16.88 3.47 -3.24
CA SER A 126 -15.59 3.71 -3.89
C SER A 126 -15.48 5.14 -4.42
N LEU A 127 -14.26 5.65 -4.52
CA LEU A 127 -13.97 6.95 -5.11
C LEU A 127 -14.16 6.90 -6.64
N GLY A 128 -14.62 8.02 -7.21
CA GLY A 128 -14.66 8.23 -8.66
C GLY A 128 -13.26 8.35 -9.28
N GLU A 129 -13.20 8.75 -10.55
CA GLU A 129 -11.96 8.93 -11.29
C GLU A 129 -10.93 9.81 -10.56
N ILE A 130 -9.74 9.26 -10.30
CA ILE A 130 -8.66 9.95 -9.57
C ILE A 130 -8.19 11.20 -10.32
N MET A 131 -8.07 11.12 -11.65
CA MET A 131 -7.61 12.25 -12.47
C MET A 131 -8.57 13.45 -12.42
N ALA A 132 -9.87 13.20 -12.22
CA ALA A 132 -10.88 14.24 -12.05
C ALA A 132 -10.87 14.87 -10.64
N GLN A 133 -10.19 14.25 -9.66
CA GLN A 133 -10.03 14.82 -8.32
C GLN A 133 -9.03 15.97 -8.38
N GLU A 134 -9.26 17.00 -7.56
CA GLU A 134 -8.39 18.18 -7.42
C GLU A 134 -7.95 18.78 -8.79
N PRO A 135 -8.89 19.32 -9.60
CA PRO A 135 -8.57 19.87 -10.92
C PRO A 135 -7.48 20.95 -10.83
N GLY A 136 -6.47 20.84 -11.69
CA GLY A 136 -5.32 21.76 -11.71
C GLY A 136 -4.19 21.43 -10.72
N SER A 137 -4.34 20.39 -9.88
CA SER A 137 -3.27 19.89 -9.01
C SER A 137 -2.45 18.80 -9.69
N THR A 138 -1.12 18.85 -9.52
CA THR A 138 -0.19 17.79 -9.92
C THR A 138 -0.17 16.62 -8.95
N VAL A 139 -0.57 16.86 -7.69
CA VAL A 139 -0.73 15.85 -6.66
C VAL A 139 -2.22 15.55 -6.47
N LYS A 140 -2.57 14.27 -6.41
CA LYS A 140 -3.92 13.79 -6.12
C LYS A 140 -3.93 13.15 -4.74
N HIS A 141 -4.80 13.66 -3.87
CA HIS A 141 -5.03 13.11 -2.53
C HIS A 141 -6.26 12.20 -2.54
N VAL A 142 -6.00 10.89 -2.53
CA VAL A 142 -7.02 9.85 -2.42
C VAL A 142 -7.34 9.68 -0.93
N ASN A 143 -8.54 10.11 -0.54
CA ASN A 143 -9.06 9.99 0.83
C ASN A 143 -10.18 8.95 0.85
N TRP A 144 -9.83 7.70 1.12
CA TRP A 144 -10.78 6.58 1.07
C TRP A 144 -11.22 6.15 2.47
N ILE A 145 -12.53 6.09 2.70
CA ILE A 145 -13.08 5.74 4.02
C ILE A 145 -12.86 4.25 4.27
N TRP A 146 -12.23 3.90 5.40
CA TRP A 146 -12.08 2.49 5.78
C TRP A 146 -13.46 1.84 5.97
N PRO A 147 -13.72 0.67 5.36
CA PRO A 147 -14.97 -0.05 5.50
C PRO A 147 -15.14 -0.65 6.90
N ASP A 148 -16.38 -1.01 7.22
CA ASP A 148 -16.79 -1.47 8.55
C ASP A 148 -16.04 -2.71 9.06
N CYS A 149 -15.70 -3.68 8.21
CA CYS A 149 -14.99 -4.89 8.65
C CYS A 149 -13.52 -4.64 9.04
N LEU A 150 -12.95 -3.48 8.69
CA LEU A 150 -11.59 -3.08 9.09
C LEU A 150 -11.56 -2.28 10.40
N VAL A 151 -12.72 -2.01 11.00
CA VAL A 151 -12.83 -1.37 12.32
C VAL A 151 -12.17 -2.21 13.40
N GLY A 152 -11.43 -1.55 14.31
CA GLY A 152 -10.72 -2.20 15.41
C GLY A 152 -9.50 -1.41 15.86
N ASP A 153 -8.83 -1.87 16.91
CA ASP A 153 -7.61 -1.27 17.41
C ASP A 153 -6.53 -2.34 17.66
N GLY A 154 -5.32 -2.11 17.15
CA GLY A 154 -4.19 -3.03 17.30
C GLY A 154 -4.08 -4.10 16.21
N ALA A 155 -3.28 -5.14 16.48
CA ALA A 155 -3.02 -6.25 15.57
C ALA A 155 -4.29 -7.09 15.29
N PRO A 156 -4.34 -7.85 14.18
CA PRO A 156 -5.47 -8.75 13.92
C PRO A 156 -5.58 -9.84 14.99
N GLU A 157 -6.82 -10.12 15.42
CA GLU A 157 -7.16 -11.19 16.36
C GLU A 157 -8.23 -12.11 15.74
N GLY A 158 -8.03 -13.43 15.81
CA GLY A 158 -8.99 -14.40 15.26
C GLY A 158 -9.20 -14.24 13.75
N ASP A 159 -10.46 -14.29 13.32
CA ASP A 159 -10.89 -14.14 11.92
C ASP A 159 -11.03 -12.66 11.51
N SER A 160 -10.14 -11.79 11.99
CA SER A 160 -10.16 -10.37 11.68
C SER A 160 -9.79 -10.12 10.23
N ASP A 161 -10.50 -9.20 9.56
CA ASP A 161 -10.14 -8.70 8.24
C ASP A 161 -8.96 -7.72 8.29
N ARG A 162 -8.39 -7.42 9.45
CA ARG A 162 -7.24 -6.52 9.60
C ARG A 162 -5.93 -7.28 9.37
N GLY A 163 -4.82 -6.56 9.17
CA GLY A 163 -3.50 -7.16 8.94
C GLY A 163 -2.75 -6.58 7.75
N VAL A 164 -1.98 -7.41 7.05
CA VAL A 164 -1.12 -6.98 5.93
C VAL A 164 -1.93 -6.88 4.65
N TYR A 165 -1.79 -5.76 3.96
CA TYR A 165 -2.48 -5.44 2.71
C TYR A 165 -1.51 -4.79 1.73
N ASN A 166 -1.83 -4.87 0.46
CA ASN A 166 -1.18 -4.09 -0.59
C ASN A 166 -2.16 -3.05 -1.14
N ILE A 167 -1.71 -1.81 -1.26
CA ILE A 167 -2.35 -0.79 -2.09
C ILE A 167 -1.85 -1.03 -3.51
N SER A 168 -2.72 -1.52 -4.39
CA SER A 168 -2.41 -1.74 -5.80
C SER A 168 -2.74 -0.49 -6.60
N ILE A 169 -1.73 0.14 -7.18
CA ILE A 169 -1.84 1.30 -8.05
C ILE A 169 -1.71 0.82 -9.49
N ARG A 170 -2.77 0.99 -10.27
CA ARG A 170 -2.84 0.52 -11.65
C ARG A 170 -2.99 1.71 -12.57
N GLN A 171 -2.10 1.82 -13.55
CA GLN A 171 -2.08 2.95 -14.47
C GLN A 171 -2.35 2.45 -15.87
N ASN A 172 -3.24 3.12 -16.60
CA ASN A 172 -3.37 2.98 -18.04
C ASN A 172 -2.94 4.30 -18.67
N PHE A 173 -1.90 4.29 -19.50
CA PHE A 173 -1.28 5.50 -20.02
C PHE A 173 -0.63 5.27 -21.38
N ARG A 174 -0.45 6.35 -22.13
CA ARG A 174 0.35 6.40 -23.35
C ARG A 174 1.71 7.00 -23.07
N TYR A 175 2.76 6.42 -23.63
CA TYR A 175 4.12 6.94 -23.59
C TYR A 175 4.78 6.81 -24.95
N ASN A 176 5.29 7.92 -25.49
CA ASN A 176 5.85 8.02 -26.85
C ASN A 176 4.96 7.39 -27.95
N GLY A 177 3.64 7.52 -27.81
CA GLY A 177 2.67 7.01 -28.80
C GLY A 177 2.20 5.56 -28.59
N ASP A 178 2.83 4.80 -27.70
CA ASP A 178 2.44 3.43 -27.36
C ASP A 178 1.64 3.39 -26.05
N ASP A 179 0.61 2.54 -25.98
CA ASP A 179 -0.25 2.38 -24.80
C ASP A 179 0.32 1.30 -23.87
N TYR A 180 0.38 1.60 -22.57
CA TYR A 180 0.94 0.77 -21.52
C TYR A 180 -0.04 0.63 -20.34
N TYR A 181 0.11 -0.46 -19.62
CA TYR A 181 -0.64 -0.71 -18.39
C TYR A 181 0.30 -1.25 -17.31
N THR A 182 0.43 -0.56 -16.17
CA THR A 182 1.32 -0.97 -15.07
C THR A 182 0.54 -1.33 -13.81
N ILE A 183 1.12 -2.22 -13.00
CA ILE A 183 0.61 -2.60 -11.67
C ILE A 183 1.73 -2.39 -10.66
N PHE A 184 1.49 -1.56 -9.65
CA PHE A 184 2.46 -1.31 -8.61
C PHE A 184 1.83 -1.48 -7.23
N ASP A 185 2.39 -2.40 -6.44
CA ASP A 185 1.84 -2.76 -5.15
C ASP A 185 2.67 -2.16 -4.01
N VAL A 186 1.98 -1.56 -3.04
CA VAL A 186 2.59 -0.90 -1.89
C VAL A 186 2.13 -1.62 -0.63
N PRO A 187 3.02 -2.35 0.06
CA PRO A 187 2.65 -3.07 1.26
C PRO A 187 2.36 -2.09 2.39
N ILE A 188 1.32 -2.35 3.17
CA ILE A 188 0.93 -1.63 4.38
C ILE A 188 0.43 -2.63 5.42
N SER A 189 0.22 -2.17 6.65
CA SER A 189 -0.49 -2.98 7.65
C SER A 189 -1.62 -2.20 8.30
N VAL A 190 -2.84 -2.73 8.28
CA VAL A 190 -4.02 -2.16 8.94
C VAL A 190 -4.01 -2.59 10.42
N ASN A 191 -3.23 -1.87 11.23
CA ASN A 191 -3.04 -2.20 12.66
C ASN A 191 -3.36 -1.02 13.58
N ASN A 192 -3.33 0.22 13.10
CA ASN A 192 -3.71 1.36 13.92
C ASN A 192 -5.23 1.41 14.09
N SER A 193 -5.67 2.11 15.13
CA SER A 193 -7.08 2.27 15.47
C SER A 193 -7.91 2.74 14.27
N ILE A 194 -9.06 2.12 14.06
CA ILE A 194 -10.11 2.56 13.14
C ILE A 194 -11.40 2.51 13.97
N PRO A 195 -11.99 3.66 14.34
CA PRO A 195 -13.18 3.71 15.18
C PRO A 195 -14.42 3.33 14.37
N GLU A 196 -15.44 2.84 15.07
CA GLU A 196 -16.79 2.65 14.51
C GLU A 196 -17.34 3.97 13.95
N GLY A 197 -18.13 3.89 12.88
CA GLY A 197 -18.79 5.04 12.27
C GLY A 197 -19.97 4.61 11.42
N ASN A 198 -21.06 5.38 11.45
CA ASN A 198 -22.31 5.03 10.76
C ASN A 198 -22.24 5.24 9.24
N ASP A 199 -21.26 6.02 8.76
CA ASP A 199 -21.10 6.38 7.35
C ASP A 199 -20.01 5.53 6.65
N ARG A 200 -19.48 4.51 7.35
CA ARG A 200 -18.52 3.58 6.76
C ARG A 200 -19.25 2.62 5.81
N PRO A 201 -18.73 2.43 4.59
CA PRO A 201 -19.32 1.47 3.67
C PRO A 201 -19.15 0.04 4.20
N SER A 202 -20.07 -0.85 3.80
CA SER A 202 -19.92 -2.27 4.09
C SER A 202 -18.79 -2.86 3.25
N CYS A 203 -18.06 -3.83 3.81
CA CYS A 203 -17.00 -4.51 3.05
C CYS A 203 -17.51 -5.20 1.78
N ASP A 204 -18.75 -5.68 1.77
CA ASP A 204 -19.36 -6.34 0.60
C ASP A 204 -19.64 -5.35 -0.55
N GLU A 205 -19.95 -4.08 -0.25
CA GLU A 205 -20.15 -3.04 -1.28
C GLU A 205 -18.86 -2.70 -2.04
N LEU A 206 -17.71 -2.90 -1.39
CA LEU A 206 -16.39 -2.61 -1.94
C LEU A 206 -15.68 -3.84 -2.47
N SER A 207 -16.20 -5.03 -2.18
CA SER A 207 -15.54 -6.29 -2.46
C SER A 207 -15.47 -6.58 -3.96
N ASN A 208 -14.31 -7.07 -4.39
CA ASN A 208 -14.05 -7.56 -5.73
C ASN A 208 -13.47 -8.97 -5.65
N GLU A 209 -13.56 -9.69 -6.77
CA GLU A 209 -12.89 -10.97 -6.90
C GLU A 209 -11.38 -10.80 -6.76
N ILE A 210 -10.75 -11.63 -5.93
CA ILE A 210 -9.29 -11.68 -5.84
C ILE A 210 -8.79 -12.65 -6.91
N LEU A 211 -7.98 -12.15 -7.83
CA LEU A 211 -7.29 -12.99 -8.81
C LEU A 211 -6.15 -13.71 -8.11
N SER A 212 -5.83 -14.91 -8.57
CA SER A 212 -4.66 -15.62 -8.07
C SER A 212 -3.37 -14.94 -8.58
N PRO A 213 -2.24 -15.04 -7.86
CA PRO A 213 -0.97 -14.47 -8.33
C PRO A 213 -0.57 -14.98 -9.72
N GLU A 214 -0.87 -16.24 -10.05
CA GLU A 214 -0.58 -16.84 -11.35
C GLU A 214 -1.44 -16.30 -12.50
N ASP A 215 -2.58 -15.68 -12.19
CA ASP A 215 -3.45 -15.04 -13.18
C ASP A 215 -3.04 -13.59 -13.48
N ILE A 216 -2.04 -13.04 -12.78
CA ILE A 216 -1.57 -11.66 -12.94
C ILE A 216 -0.13 -11.67 -13.49
N ASP A 217 0.03 -11.22 -14.74
CA ASP A 217 1.34 -11.01 -15.35
C ASP A 217 1.89 -9.62 -15.02
N VAL A 218 2.41 -9.47 -13.80
CA VAL A 218 2.99 -8.21 -13.29
C VAL A 218 4.26 -7.84 -14.07
N GLU A 219 5.03 -8.83 -14.52
CA GLU A 219 6.26 -8.61 -15.28
C GLU A 219 5.95 -7.99 -16.65
N ALA A 220 4.96 -8.53 -17.37
CA ALA A 220 4.51 -7.96 -18.63
C ALA A 220 3.84 -6.58 -18.44
N ALA A 221 3.00 -6.42 -17.42
CA ALA A 221 2.41 -5.12 -17.11
C ALA A 221 3.49 -4.04 -16.88
N ASN A 222 4.55 -4.40 -16.15
CA ASN A 222 5.61 -3.46 -15.80
C ASN A 222 6.78 -3.42 -16.80
N GLU A 223 6.62 -3.93 -18.03
CA GLU A 223 7.69 -3.99 -19.05
C GLU A 223 8.33 -2.61 -19.31
N VAL A 224 7.52 -1.56 -19.29
CA VAL A 224 7.97 -0.16 -19.48
C VAL A 224 8.90 0.33 -18.35
N GLY A 225 8.81 -0.27 -17.17
CA GLY A 225 9.63 0.05 -16.00
C GLY A 225 9.45 1.48 -15.48
N VAL A 226 10.41 1.91 -14.66
CA VAL A 226 10.45 3.25 -14.05
C VAL A 226 11.06 4.24 -15.04
N LEU A 227 10.31 5.28 -15.43
CA LEU A 227 10.69 6.17 -16.54
C LEU A 227 11.46 7.44 -16.12
N PHE A 228 11.11 8.03 -14.97
CA PHE A 228 11.55 9.40 -14.61
C PHE A 228 12.24 9.50 -13.25
N ALA A 229 12.76 8.38 -12.75
CA ALA A 229 13.56 8.38 -11.53
C ALA A 229 14.79 9.30 -11.69
N PRO A 230 15.02 10.23 -10.76
CA PRO A 230 16.23 11.05 -10.75
C PRO A 230 17.49 10.17 -10.63
N GLY A 231 18.63 10.67 -11.12
CA GLY A 231 19.89 9.92 -11.06
C GLY A 231 20.45 9.68 -9.65
N ASP A 232 19.85 10.28 -8.61
CA ASP A 232 20.15 10.03 -7.20
C ASP A 232 19.19 9.01 -6.55
N ALA A 233 18.25 8.44 -7.32
CA ALA A 233 17.33 7.44 -6.81
C ALA A 233 18.05 6.14 -6.42
N THR A 234 17.54 5.50 -5.38
CA THR A 234 18.04 4.22 -4.87
C THR A 234 17.00 3.14 -5.08
N GLU A 235 17.41 1.99 -5.61
CA GLU A 235 16.60 0.78 -5.63
C GLU A 235 16.74 0.05 -4.28
N LEU A 236 15.61 -0.22 -3.64
CA LEU A 236 15.51 -0.99 -2.41
C LEU A 236 14.79 -2.30 -2.72
N ASP A 237 15.54 -3.39 -2.71
CA ASP A 237 15.00 -4.75 -2.73
C ASP A 237 14.66 -5.16 -1.30
N ILE A 238 13.38 -5.26 -0.98
CA ILE A 238 12.91 -5.72 0.32
C ILE A 238 12.55 -7.20 0.19
N SER A 239 13.59 -8.04 0.11
CA SER A 239 13.43 -9.48 0.24
C SER A 239 12.92 -9.81 1.64
N GLY A 240 11.81 -10.56 1.74
CA GLY A 240 11.20 -10.98 3.00
C GLY A 240 12.09 -11.93 3.82
N GLU A 241 13.12 -11.40 4.48
CA GLU A 241 13.85 -12.08 5.54
C GLU A 241 13.40 -11.52 6.89
N ASN A 242 12.54 -12.29 7.59
CA ASN A 242 12.29 -12.27 9.03
C ASN A 242 12.63 -10.97 9.77
N SER A 243 11.67 -10.05 9.86
CA SER A 243 11.69 -8.96 10.83
C SER A 243 11.49 -9.51 12.26
N VAL A 244 12.52 -10.15 12.81
CA VAL A 244 12.69 -10.27 14.26
C VAL A 244 13.21 -8.91 14.72
N GLY A 245 12.35 -8.14 15.38
CA GLY A 245 12.71 -6.85 15.93
C GLY A 245 13.95 -6.95 16.81
N SER A 246 14.92 -6.09 16.57
CA SER A 246 15.92 -5.75 17.59
C SER A 246 16.24 -4.27 17.50
N VAL A 247 15.68 -3.56 18.48
CA VAL A 247 16.26 -2.37 19.10
C VAL A 247 17.78 -2.51 19.17
N PHE A 248 18.49 -1.46 18.74
CA PHE A 248 19.86 -1.02 19.04
C PHE A 248 20.66 -0.65 17.78
N GLY A 249 20.93 0.65 17.66
CA GLY A 249 21.75 1.26 16.62
C GLY A 249 23.24 0.89 16.67
N PRO A 250 24.04 1.48 15.77
CA PRO A 250 25.16 0.81 15.13
C PRO A 250 26.47 0.98 15.90
N SER A 251 27.15 -0.12 16.23
CA SER A 251 28.62 -0.20 16.32
C SER A 251 29.07 -1.53 16.91
N MET A 252 29.41 -2.50 16.06
CA MET A 252 30.48 -3.43 16.42
C MET A 252 31.09 -4.09 15.19
N ARG A 253 32.31 -3.68 14.85
CA ARG A 253 33.23 -4.48 14.03
C ARG A 253 33.58 -5.72 14.87
N LEU A 254 33.18 -6.91 14.44
CA LEU A 254 33.66 -8.15 15.05
C LEU A 254 34.72 -8.82 14.16
N TYR A 255 35.90 -8.98 14.75
CA TYR A 255 37.04 -9.73 14.26
C TYR A 255 36.65 -11.19 13.95
N VAL A 256 37.03 -11.68 12.77
CA VAL A 256 37.01 -13.12 12.43
C VAL A 256 38.12 -13.81 13.21
N GLY A 257 37.75 -14.54 14.27
CA GLY A 257 38.63 -15.43 15.03
C GLY A 257 38.37 -16.89 14.64
N VAL A 258 39.36 -17.48 13.97
CA VAL A 258 39.42 -18.91 13.62
C VAL A 258 39.57 -19.75 14.89
N VAL A 259 38.61 -20.64 15.19
CA VAL A 259 38.86 -21.86 15.96
C VAL A 259 37.98 -22.98 15.40
N GLY A 260 38.57 -23.83 14.56
CA GLY A 260 38.01 -25.12 14.18
C GLY A 260 38.35 -26.16 15.24
N VAL A 261 37.37 -26.94 15.67
CA VAL A 261 37.59 -28.21 16.37
C VAL A 261 36.81 -29.30 15.63
N PHE A 262 37.59 -30.16 14.96
CA PHE A 262 37.18 -31.45 14.44
C PHE A 262 36.65 -32.33 15.58
N MET A 263 35.50 -32.98 15.38
CA MET A 263 35.24 -34.25 16.04
C MET A 263 34.97 -35.32 14.97
N ALA A 264 35.91 -36.24 14.88
CA ALA A 264 35.85 -37.43 14.06
C ALA A 264 34.93 -38.48 14.71
N LEU A 265 34.13 -39.13 13.87
CA LEU A 265 33.53 -40.44 14.12
C LEU A 265 34.57 -41.45 14.61
N LEU A 266 34.18 -42.33 15.54
CA LEU A 266 34.40 -43.79 15.45
C LEU A 266 33.73 -44.56 16.60
N VAL A 267 32.89 -45.54 16.18
CA VAL A 267 32.33 -46.74 16.86
C VAL A 267 31.31 -46.54 17.97
#